data_AF-A0A5C8B946-F1
#
_entry.id   AF-A0A5C8B946-F1
#
_cell.length_a   1.000
_cell.length_b   1.000
_cell.length_c   1.000
_cell.angle_alpha   90.00
_cell.angle_beta   90.00
_cell.angle_gamma   90.00
#
_symmetry.space_group_name_H-M   'P 1'
#
loop_
_entity.id
_entity.type
_entity.pdbx_description
1 polymer ?
#
loop_
_entity_poly.entity_id
_entity_poly.type
_entity_poly.pdbx_seq_one_letter_code
_entity_poly.pdbx_strand_id
1 'polypeptide(L)'
;MSASVAFSRRRLSQLIACSLLLPLSLNAFAANKITDQKTPEMHGRGGAAATINEYATQSAMHVLNHGGNAIDAAVAAAATLGVTDPFSCGIGGGGFMLIYLAKEKRFITLDHRETAPQGFRSDAFMRDGKEIAWEDAVNSGMSVGVPGTVRGWDEALRRYGSMSFKKVLAPAINVAEKGFQITPIFHHLNQGAAEKFARYSSSSALYLHQGKALPVGFHFKNPDLAKTYRLIAQGGVNAFYRGPVAQAFVNTVNRPPVNAGVSVVAGKMSLSDLDNYEARWRLPVRTTYRGLEVVSMGLPSSGGITVSEALNILENFELDKLPREQVEHLYIEAARLAFADRNAYVGDPEYVEVPVQGLLSKDYAKQRAALINPQQAMSRETAAAAGDPYGFQQDPSIPLRPSKKMQEERKHTTHLTVSDREGNIVSYTYTIEDWGGNGMVVPGYGFLLNNELTDFDFTIPHPNIPEAGKRPRSSISPVIALKDGKPVFTVGSPGGSTIITTVLQSIVNHV
;
A
#
# COMPACT_ATOMS: atom_id res chain seq x y z
N MET A 1 -67.08 38.50 -38.56
CA MET A 1 -67.80 38.08 -39.79
C MET A 1 -66.81 37.31 -40.64
N SER A 2 -66.98 36.11 -41.16
CA SER A 2 -68.00 35.05 -41.12
C SER A 2 -67.27 33.86 -41.78
N ALA A 3 -67.05 32.74 -41.10
CA ALA A 3 -67.86 31.52 -41.16
C ALA A 3 -67.32 30.49 -42.16
N SER A 4 -67.06 29.31 -41.60
CA SER A 4 -66.72 27.99 -42.15
C SER A 4 -67.70 27.49 -43.23
N VAL A 5 -67.29 26.45 -43.99
CA VAL A 5 -68.05 25.25 -44.49
C VAL A 5 -67.42 24.80 -45.83
N ALA A 6 -67.28 23.54 -46.25
CA ALA A 6 -67.17 22.20 -45.65
C ALA A 6 -66.94 21.20 -46.82
N PHE A 7 -66.23 20.10 -46.54
CA PHE A 7 -66.38 18.73 -47.08
C PHE A 7 -66.44 18.42 -48.60
N SER A 8 -65.60 17.48 -49.05
CA SER A 8 -66.08 16.20 -49.64
C SER A 8 -64.96 15.19 -50.00
N ARG A 9 -65.01 14.06 -49.27
CA ARG A 9 -64.85 12.63 -49.64
C ARG A 9 -63.73 12.11 -50.57
N ARG A 10 -62.96 11.21 -49.95
CA ARG A 10 -62.09 10.14 -50.48
C ARG A 10 -62.69 9.35 -51.66
N ARG A 11 -61.85 9.04 -52.66
CA ARG A 11 -61.81 7.71 -53.32
C ARG A 11 -60.36 7.31 -53.65
N LEU A 12 -60.05 6.08 -53.26
CA LEU A 12 -58.85 5.27 -53.52
C LEU A 12 -58.78 4.89 -55.00
N SER A 13 -57.57 4.83 -55.58
CA SER A 13 -57.20 3.92 -56.69
C SER A 13 -55.68 3.81 -56.79
N GLN A 14 -55.20 2.59 -57.04
CA GLN A 14 -53.87 2.04 -56.86
C GLN A 14 -52.95 2.18 -58.10
N LEU A 15 -51.68 1.75 -57.89
CA LEU A 15 -50.67 1.22 -58.82
C LEU A 15 -49.65 2.23 -59.42
N ILE A 16 -48.37 2.22 -58.96
CA ILE A 16 -47.21 1.40 -59.43
C ILE A 16 -46.76 1.85 -60.84
N ALA A 17 -45.52 2.17 -61.19
CA ALA A 17 -44.20 2.27 -60.55
C ALA A 17 -43.26 3.00 -61.55
N CYS A 18 -42.17 3.60 -61.09
CA CYS A 18 -40.84 3.55 -61.74
C CYS A 18 -39.81 4.36 -60.92
N SER A 19 -39.01 3.59 -60.17
CA SER A 19 -37.56 3.70 -59.94
C SER A 19 -36.89 5.08 -60.05
N LEU A 20 -36.51 5.66 -58.90
CA LEU A 20 -35.42 6.63 -58.81
C LEU A 20 -34.56 6.28 -57.59
N LEU A 21 -33.33 5.87 -57.87
CA LEU A 21 -32.26 5.58 -56.92
C LEU A 21 -31.92 6.86 -56.13
N LEU A 22 -32.26 6.88 -54.84
CA LEU A 22 -31.78 7.86 -53.87
C LEU A 22 -30.55 7.28 -53.16
N PRO A 23 -29.38 7.94 -53.18
CA PRO A 23 -28.26 7.49 -52.37
C PRO A 23 -28.61 7.73 -50.91
N LEU A 24 -28.67 6.65 -50.12
CA LEU A 24 -28.65 6.74 -48.66
C LEU A 24 -27.31 7.35 -48.26
N SER A 25 -27.31 8.64 -47.89
CA SER A 25 -26.27 9.20 -47.05
C SER A 25 -26.39 8.57 -45.66
N LEU A 26 -25.68 7.44 -45.47
CA LEU A 26 -25.32 6.99 -44.13
C LEU A 26 -24.48 8.10 -43.49
N ASN A 27 -25.11 8.93 -42.66
CA ASN A 27 -24.39 9.63 -41.60
C ASN A 27 -23.89 8.56 -40.63
N ALA A 28 -22.71 8.03 -40.92
CA ALA A 28 -21.90 7.33 -39.94
C ALA A 28 -21.67 8.32 -38.79
N PHE A 29 -22.36 8.11 -37.67
CA PHE A 29 -21.84 8.54 -36.38
C PHE A 29 -20.52 7.80 -36.21
N ALA A 30 -19.44 8.41 -36.69
CA ALA A 30 -18.12 8.06 -36.26
C ALA A 30 -18.12 8.26 -34.74
N ALA A 31 -18.24 7.16 -34.01
CA ALA A 31 -17.77 7.11 -32.64
C ALA A 31 -16.31 7.55 -32.74
N ASN A 32 -16.03 8.82 -32.43
CA ASN A 32 -14.69 9.26 -32.14
C ASN A 32 -14.21 8.33 -31.03
N LYS A 33 -13.41 7.32 -31.41
CA LYS A 33 -12.50 6.70 -30.46
C LYS A 33 -11.66 7.87 -29.98
N ILE A 34 -12.00 8.39 -28.81
CA ILE A 34 -11.05 9.13 -28.01
C ILE A 34 -9.95 8.10 -27.77
N THR A 35 -8.95 8.10 -28.64
CA THR A 35 -7.65 7.51 -28.34
C THR A 35 -7.07 8.43 -27.29
N ASP A 36 -7.48 8.27 -26.03
CA ASP A 36 -6.87 8.98 -24.92
C ASP A 36 -5.40 8.55 -24.89
N GLN A 37 -4.56 9.39 -25.48
CA GLN A 37 -3.12 9.27 -25.34
C GLN A 37 -2.85 9.40 -23.85
N LYS A 38 -2.29 8.36 -23.23
CA LYS A 38 -1.94 8.39 -21.80
C LYS A 38 -1.04 9.59 -21.54
N THR A 39 -1.55 10.59 -20.83
CA THR A 39 -0.76 11.72 -20.34
C THR A 39 -0.27 11.42 -18.93
N PRO A 40 0.98 11.76 -18.58
CA PRO A 40 1.50 11.58 -17.23
C PRO A 40 0.87 12.55 -16.22
N GLU A 41 0.24 13.61 -16.71
CA GLU A 41 -0.34 14.68 -15.90
C GLU A 41 -1.82 14.88 -16.22
N MET A 42 -2.59 15.17 -15.18
CA MET A 42 -4.01 15.50 -15.24
C MET A 42 -4.33 16.62 -14.26
N HIS A 43 -5.17 17.57 -14.67
CA HIS A 43 -5.61 18.68 -13.84
C HIS A 43 -7.15 18.70 -13.78
N GLY A 44 -7.68 19.07 -12.61
CA GLY A 44 -9.12 19.13 -12.40
C GLY A 44 -9.49 19.93 -11.16
N ARG A 45 -10.79 20.08 -10.95
CA ARG A 45 -11.38 20.67 -9.74
C ARG A 45 -12.33 19.63 -9.13
N GLY A 46 -12.35 19.54 -7.81
CA GLY A 46 -13.30 18.69 -7.07
C GLY A 46 -12.71 17.40 -6.49
N GLY A 47 -11.52 16.98 -6.94
CA GLY A 47 -10.79 15.85 -6.37
C GLY A 47 -9.88 15.20 -7.40
N ALA A 48 -8.93 14.40 -6.92
CA ALA A 48 -7.99 13.66 -7.76
C ALA A 48 -7.67 12.32 -7.11
N ALA A 49 -7.34 11.33 -7.92
CA ALA A 49 -6.84 10.05 -7.45
C ALA A 49 -5.68 9.60 -8.35
N ALA A 50 -4.60 9.15 -7.72
CA ALA A 50 -3.47 8.53 -8.40
C ALA A 50 -3.24 7.13 -7.79
N THR A 51 -3.32 6.11 -8.63
CA THR A 51 -3.14 4.71 -8.26
C THR A 51 -2.37 3.99 -9.37
N ILE A 52 -1.84 2.80 -9.09
CA ILE A 52 -1.14 1.99 -10.10
C ILE A 52 -2.07 1.34 -11.14
N ASN A 53 -3.39 1.32 -10.89
CA ASN A 53 -4.35 0.60 -11.73
C ASN A 53 -5.55 1.47 -12.14
N GLU A 54 -5.89 1.45 -13.42
CA GLU A 54 -6.99 2.23 -13.97
C GLU A 54 -8.34 1.96 -13.27
N TYR A 55 -8.69 0.71 -12.99
CA TYR A 55 -9.93 0.37 -12.30
C TYR A 55 -9.98 0.92 -10.87
N ALA A 56 -8.84 0.96 -10.18
CA ALA A 56 -8.75 1.53 -8.85
C ALA A 56 -8.90 3.06 -8.87
N THR A 57 -8.25 3.74 -9.82
CA THR A 57 -8.46 5.17 -10.05
C THR A 57 -9.92 5.46 -10.39
N GLN A 58 -10.54 4.68 -11.28
CA GLN A 58 -11.97 4.81 -11.61
C GLN A 58 -12.88 4.56 -10.40
N SER A 59 -12.51 3.63 -9.49
CA SER A 59 -13.26 3.36 -8.26
C SER A 59 -13.22 4.54 -7.29
N ALA A 60 -12.05 5.14 -7.08
CA ALA A 60 -11.92 6.37 -6.29
C ALA A 60 -12.73 7.51 -6.91
N MET A 61 -12.57 7.75 -8.22
CA MET A 61 -13.31 8.81 -8.91
C MET A 61 -14.82 8.57 -8.88
N HIS A 62 -15.28 7.32 -8.99
CA HIS A 62 -16.69 6.97 -8.82
C HIS A 62 -17.20 7.41 -7.44
N VAL A 63 -16.47 7.11 -6.37
CA VAL A 63 -16.87 7.48 -5.01
C VAL A 63 -16.86 9.01 -4.81
N LEU A 64 -15.82 9.71 -5.28
CA LEU A 64 -15.75 11.17 -5.22
C LEU A 64 -16.94 11.83 -5.96
N ASN A 65 -17.25 11.34 -7.16
CA ASN A 65 -18.36 11.83 -7.99
C ASN A 65 -19.74 11.55 -7.38
N HIS A 66 -19.86 10.55 -6.51
CA HIS A 66 -21.11 10.21 -5.81
C HIS A 66 -21.17 10.76 -4.38
N GLY A 67 -20.37 11.79 -4.09
CA GLY A 67 -20.47 12.57 -2.86
C GLY A 67 -19.46 12.19 -1.78
N GLY A 68 -18.68 11.11 -1.97
CA GLY A 68 -17.69 10.65 -1.01
C GLY A 68 -16.51 11.60 -0.87
N ASN A 69 -15.79 11.48 0.24
CA ASN A 69 -14.58 12.25 0.51
C ASN A 69 -13.31 11.45 0.16
N ALA A 70 -12.13 12.04 0.38
CA ALA A 70 -10.85 11.41 0.05
C ALA A 70 -10.63 10.08 0.80
N ILE A 71 -11.17 9.95 2.02
CA ILE A 71 -11.07 8.73 2.84
C ILE A 71 -11.94 7.62 2.23
N ASP A 72 -13.19 7.93 1.89
CA ASP A 72 -14.10 6.97 1.24
C ASP A 72 -13.51 6.46 -0.08
N ALA A 73 -12.97 7.38 -0.89
CA ALA A 73 -12.41 7.08 -2.19
C ALA A 73 -11.07 6.32 -2.10
N ALA A 74 -10.25 6.59 -1.08
CA ALA A 74 -9.03 5.82 -0.82
C ALA A 74 -9.36 4.36 -0.46
N VAL A 75 -10.39 4.11 0.36
CA VAL A 75 -10.84 2.75 0.68
C VAL A 75 -11.39 2.05 -0.57
N ALA A 76 -12.16 2.74 -1.40
CA ALA A 76 -12.68 2.16 -2.65
C ALA A 76 -11.57 1.79 -3.64
N ALA A 77 -10.57 2.67 -3.82
CA ALA A 77 -9.40 2.35 -4.64
C ALA A 77 -8.63 1.16 -4.07
N ALA A 78 -8.38 1.12 -2.76
CA ALA A 78 -7.66 0.03 -2.12
C ALA A 78 -8.39 -1.33 -2.22
N ALA A 79 -9.70 -1.33 -2.05
CA ALA A 79 -10.50 -2.55 -2.23
C ALA A 79 -10.39 -3.07 -3.66
N THR A 80 -10.43 -2.18 -4.66
CA THR A 80 -10.28 -2.54 -6.08
C THR A 80 -8.87 -3.00 -6.40
N LEU A 81 -7.83 -2.36 -5.84
CA LEU A 81 -6.43 -2.82 -5.97
C LEU A 81 -6.24 -4.23 -5.40
N GLY A 82 -6.93 -4.60 -4.31
CA GLY A 82 -6.93 -5.98 -3.82
C GLY A 82 -7.50 -7.00 -4.81
N VAL A 83 -8.18 -6.57 -5.88
CA VAL A 83 -8.66 -7.40 -6.99
C VAL A 83 -7.72 -7.33 -8.19
N THR A 84 -7.25 -6.13 -8.54
CA THR A 84 -6.52 -5.87 -9.80
C THR A 84 -5.00 -5.90 -9.68
N ASP A 85 -4.48 -5.78 -8.45
CA ASP A 85 -3.08 -5.90 -8.06
C ASP A 85 -2.96 -6.81 -6.80
N PRO A 86 -3.54 -8.03 -6.84
CA PRO A 86 -3.69 -8.86 -5.65
C PRO A 86 -2.35 -9.39 -5.11
N PHE A 87 -1.30 -9.32 -5.92
CA PHE A 87 0.03 -9.83 -5.56
C PHE A 87 0.81 -8.84 -4.70
N SER A 88 0.39 -7.58 -4.64
CA SER A 88 1.11 -6.54 -3.91
C SER A 88 0.38 -6.11 -2.64
N CYS A 89 -0.93 -6.35 -2.56
CA CYS A 89 -1.77 -5.81 -1.50
C CYS A 89 -3.11 -6.55 -1.37
N GLY A 90 -3.83 -6.33 -0.26
CA GLY A 90 -5.19 -6.84 -0.10
C GLY A 90 -5.70 -6.84 1.35
N ILE A 91 -6.90 -7.38 1.53
CA ILE A 91 -7.52 -7.50 2.86
C ILE A 91 -6.82 -8.50 3.79
N GLY A 92 -5.97 -9.38 3.24
CA GLY A 92 -5.14 -10.29 4.03
C GLY A 92 -3.82 -9.70 4.52
N GLY A 93 -3.60 -8.40 4.38
CA GLY A 93 -2.41 -7.71 4.89
C GLY A 93 -2.73 -6.47 5.74
N GLY A 94 -1.88 -5.45 5.65
CA GLY A 94 -1.91 -4.25 6.49
C GLY A 94 -1.18 -3.07 5.84
N GLY A 95 -1.08 -1.96 6.54
CA GLY A 95 -0.57 -0.71 5.95
C GLY A 95 -0.76 0.54 6.80
N PHE A 96 -0.59 1.68 6.14
CA PHE A 96 -0.47 2.98 6.79
C PHE A 96 -1.13 4.09 5.98
N MET A 97 -2.05 4.83 6.58
CA MET A 97 -2.65 6.03 5.98
C MET A 97 -2.08 7.29 6.65
N LEU A 98 -1.50 8.19 5.86
CA LEU A 98 -1.28 9.58 6.25
C LEU A 98 -2.43 10.42 5.72
N ILE A 99 -3.18 11.06 6.62
CA ILE A 99 -4.40 11.80 6.28
C ILE A 99 -4.23 13.26 6.71
N TYR A 100 -4.44 14.18 5.77
CA TYR A 100 -4.61 15.60 6.03
C TYR A 100 -6.10 15.95 6.02
N LEU A 101 -6.59 16.45 7.15
CA LEU A 101 -7.96 16.95 7.30
C LEU A 101 -7.95 18.46 7.12
N ALA A 102 -8.43 18.93 5.97
CA ALA A 102 -8.28 20.34 5.57
C ALA A 102 -9.04 21.31 6.47
N LYS A 103 -10.25 20.96 6.89
CA LYS A 103 -11.07 21.79 7.79
C LYS A 103 -10.38 22.02 9.13
N GLU A 104 -9.68 21.01 9.64
CA GLU A 104 -8.98 21.05 10.93
C GLU A 104 -7.52 21.51 10.80
N LYS A 105 -6.99 21.57 9.57
CA LYS A 105 -5.55 21.73 9.28
C LYS A 105 -4.69 20.75 10.08
N ARG A 106 -5.17 19.52 10.22
CA ARG A 106 -4.59 18.50 11.09
C ARG A 106 -4.13 17.30 10.30
N PHE A 107 -2.98 16.75 10.70
CA PHE A 107 -2.50 15.47 10.21
C PHE A 107 -2.79 14.39 11.23
N ILE A 108 -3.21 13.25 10.73
CA ILE A 108 -3.34 12.01 11.50
C ILE A 108 -2.72 10.87 10.71
N THR A 109 -2.21 9.89 11.44
CA THR A 109 -1.69 8.66 10.85
C THR A 109 -2.43 7.47 11.43
N LEU A 110 -2.90 6.60 10.55
CA LEU A 110 -3.56 5.34 10.91
C LEU A 110 -2.62 4.19 10.58
N ASP A 111 -2.14 3.54 11.62
CA ASP A 111 -1.36 2.30 11.60
C ASP A 111 -2.33 1.12 11.68
N HIS A 112 -2.47 0.40 10.57
CA HIS A 112 -3.14 -0.89 10.54
C HIS A 112 -2.17 -1.97 10.04
N ARG A 113 -0.92 -1.88 10.52
CA ARG A 113 0.11 -2.90 10.35
C ARG A 113 -0.29 -4.18 11.06
N GLU A 114 0.09 -5.30 10.48
CA GLU A 114 -0.14 -6.63 11.04
C GLU A 114 0.56 -6.79 12.38
N THR A 115 -0.02 -7.61 13.26
CA THR A 115 0.59 -7.97 14.55
C THR A 115 0.94 -9.45 14.57
N ALA A 116 2.02 -9.81 15.26
CA ALA A 116 2.30 -11.21 15.56
C ALA A 116 1.19 -11.81 16.45
N PRO A 117 0.78 -13.07 16.22
CA PRO A 117 -0.13 -13.78 17.13
C PRO A 117 0.38 -13.80 18.57
N GLN A 118 -0.50 -13.96 19.55
CA GLN A 118 -0.12 -14.06 20.97
C GLN A 118 0.76 -15.29 21.26
N GLY A 119 0.68 -16.33 20.44
CA GLY A 119 1.54 -17.52 20.53
C GLY A 119 2.92 -17.36 19.89
N PHE A 120 3.25 -16.19 19.33
CA PHE A 120 4.50 -15.95 18.62
C PHE A 120 5.68 -15.75 19.59
N ARG A 121 6.83 -16.38 19.30
CA ARG A 121 8.02 -16.32 20.15
C ARG A 121 9.15 -15.58 19.46
N SER A 122 10.09 -15.07 20.24
CA SER A 122 11.29 -14.37 19.73
C SER A 122 12.18 -15.22 18.85
N ASP A 123 12.14 -16.54 19.00
CA ASP A 123 12.89 -17.49 18.19
C ASP A 123 12.03 -18.22 17.14
N ALA A 124 10.86 -17.65 16.78
CA ALA A 124 9.95 -18.27 15.81
C ALA A 124 10.65 -18.63 14.48
N PHE A 125 11.55 -17.77 14.01
CA PHE A 125 12.31 -17.97 12.77
C PHE A 125 13.67 -18.64 12.98
N MET A 126 13.86 -19.33 14.11
CA MET A 126 15.07 -20.07 14.43
C MET A 126 14.81 -21.58 14.44
N ARG A 127 15.75 -22.36 13.93
CA ARG A 127 15.77 -23.82 13.99
C ARG A 127 17.18 -24.28 14.35
N ASP A 128 17.30 -25.08 15.41
CA ASP A 128 18.58 -25.62 15.88
C ASP A 128 19.67 -24.54 16.09
N GLY A 129 19.26 -23.38 16.60
CA GLY A 129 20.13 -22.23 16.85
C GLY A 129 20.54 -21.43 15.60
N LYS A 130 19.97 -21.71 14.43
CA LYS A 130 20.22 -21.00 13.17
C LYS A 130 18.94 -20.37 12.61
N GLU A 131 19.09 -19.26 11.91
CA GLU A 131 18.02 -18.65 11.13
C GLU A 131 17.48 -19.69 10.12
N ILE A 132 16.15 -19.82 10.02
CA ILE A 132 15.55 -20.63 8.95
C ILE A 132 15.83 -19.99 7.59
N ALA A 133 15.82 -20.78 6.53
CA ALA A 133 15.96 -20.25 5.18
C ALA A 133 14.82 -19.27 4.88
N TRP A 134 15.14 -18.15 4.23
CA TRP A 134 14.17 -17.09 3.91
C TRP A 134 12.95 -17.63 3.16
N GLU A 135 13.18 -18.50 2.17
CA GLU A 135 12.09 -19.09 1.39
C GLU A 135 11.14 -19.96 2.25
N ASP A 136 11.69 -20.67 3.25
CA ASP A 136 10.89 -21.45 4.19
C ASP A 136 10.12 -20.55 5.15
N ALA A 137 10.69 -19.41 5.54
CA ALA A 137 10.01 -18.41 6.36
C ALA A 137 8.82 -17.80 5.61
N VAL A 138 9.06 -17.25 4.42
CA VAL A 138 8.06 -16.56 3.61
C VAL A 138 6.88 -17.47 3.30
N ASN A 139 7.14 -18.69 2.81
CA ASN A 139 6.10 -19.63 2.36
C ASN A 139 5.49 -20.44 3.52
N SER A 140 5.46 -19.90 4.73
CA SER A 140 4.91 -20.59 5.91
C SER A 140 3.59 -19.97 6.37
N GLY A 141 2.84 -20.70 7.17
CA GLY A 141 1.78 -20.11 8.00
C GLY A 141 2.34 -19.28 9.15
N MET A 142 3.61 -19.46 9.51
CA MET A 142 4.26 -18.74 10.59
C MET A 142 4.62 -17.30 10.21
N SER A 143 4.80 -16.98 8.93
CA SER A 143 5.02 -15.60 8.46
C SER A 143 3.78 -14.72 8.50
N VAL A 144 2.59 -15.30 8.73
CA VAL A 144 1.32 -14.58 8.65
C VAL A 144 1.09 -13.76 9.91
N GLY A 145 1.05 -12.44 9.74
CA GLY A 145 0.57 -11.52 10.77
C GLY A 145 -0.95 -11.39 10.74
N VAL A 146 -1.54 -10.98 11.86
CA VAL A 146 -2.97 -10.71 11.92
C VAL A 146 -3.30 -9.53 11.00
N PRO A 147 -4.14 -9.70 9.97
CA PRO A 147 -4.37 -8.70 8.94
C PRO A 147 -5.08 -7.46 9.48
N GLY A 148 -4.58 -6.27 9.14
CA GLY A 148 -5.10 -4.99 9.62
C GLY A 148 -5.96 -4.21 8.63
N THR A 149 -5.86 -4.50 7.34
CA THR A 149 -6.48 -3.69 6.27
C THR A 149 -7.97 -3.39 6.50
N VAL A 150 -8.79 -4.40 6.83
CA VAL A 150 -10.24 -4.21 7.01
C VAL A 150 -10.56 -3.39 8.26
N ARG A 151 -9.83 -3.60 9.37
CA ARG A 151 -9.96 -2.79 10.60
C ARG A 151 -9.52 -1.35 10.37
N GLY A 152 -8.45 -1.14 9.62
CA GLY A 152 -7.99 0.20 9.22
C GLY A 152 -9.05 0.95 8.40
N TRP A 153 -9.64 0.28 7.42
CA TRP A 153 -10.73 0.88 6.63
C TRP A 153 -11.95 1.21 7.50
N ASP A 154 -12.34 0.32 8.41
CA ASP A 154 -13.46 0.55 9.33
C ASP A 154 -13.22 1.78 10.21
N GLU A 155 -12.04 1.88 10.84
CA GLU A 155 -11.69 3.02 11.69
C GLU A 155 -11.62 4.34 10.91
N ALA A 156 -11.07 4.33 9.70
CA ALA A 156 -10.99 5.50 8.84
C ALA A 156 -12.40 5.97 8.40
N LEU A 157 -13.23 5.05 7.89
CA LEU A 157 -14.59 5.36 7.43
C LEU A 157 -15.48 5.83 8.58
N ARG A 158 -15.43 5.15 9.72
CA ARG A 158 -16.30 5.44 10.87
C ARG A 158 -16.02 6.83 11.46
N ARG A 159 -14.76 7.26 11.48
CA ARG A 159 -14.36 8.54 12.09
C ARG A 159 -14.34 9.70 11.10
N TYR A 160 -13.90 9.45 9.88
CA TYR A 160 -13.58 10.50 8.90
C TYR A 160 -14.16 10.23 7.51
N GLY A 161 -14.76 9.08 7.25
CA GLY A 161 -15.51 8.81 6.03
C GLY A 161 -16.93 9.37 6.06
N SER A 162 -17.57 9.35 4.91
CA SER A 162 -18.98 9.73 4.73
C SER A 162 -19.83 8.60 4.14
N MET A 163 -19.22 7.45 3.82
CA MET A 163 -19.87 6.31 3.19
C MET A 163 -19.69 5.01 3.97
N SER A 164 -20.74 4.17 3.94
CA SER A 164 -20.69 2.80 4.48
C SER A 164 -19.81 1.88 3.63
N PHE A 165 -19.34 0.76 4.19
CA PHE A 165 -18.70 -0.33 3.45
C PHE A 165 -19.47 -0.74 2.19
N LYS A 166 -20.81 -0.85 2.26
CA LYS A 166 -21.65 -1.19 1.11
C LYS A 166 -21.42 -0.29 -0.10
N LYS A 167 -21.18 1.01 0.11
CA LYS A 167 -20.97 1.98 -0.97
C LYS A 167 -19.53 1.92 -1.47
N VAL A 168 -18.55 1.95 -0.56
CA VAL A 168 -17.13 2.02 -0.94
C VAL A 168 -16.59 0.71 -1.51
N LEU A 169 -17.14 -0.44 -1.13
CA LEU A 169 -16.74 -1.76 -1.67
C LEU A 169 -17.49 -2.13 -2.96
N ALA A 170 -18.57 -1.45 -3.32
CA ALA A 170 -19.37 -1.79 -4.50
C ALA A 170 -18.55 -1.79 -5.82
N PRO A 171 -17.66 -0.82 -6.09
CA PRO A 171 -16.81 -0.86 -7.28
C PRO A 171 -15.92 -2.11 -7.32
N ALA A 172 -15.26 -2.43 -6.21
CA ALA A 172 -14.37 -3.57 -6.10
C ALA A 172 -15.11 -4.92 -6.29
N ILE A 173 -16.30 -5.05 -5.70
CA ILE A 173 -17.19 -6.21 -5.90
C ILE A 173 -17.50 -6.38 -7.39
N ASN A 174 -17.90 -5.30 -8.07
CA ASN A 174 -18.22 -5.34 -9.49
C ASN A 174 -17.01 -5.74 -10.35
N VAL A 175 -15.81 -5.23 -10.04
CA VAL A 175 -14.57 -5.61 -10.75
C VAL A 175 -14.25 -7.09 -10.52
N ALA A 176 -14.37 -7.59 -9.29
CA ALA A 176 -14.10 -8.99 -8.96
C ALA A 176 -15.07 -10.00 -9.62
N GLU A 177 -16.35 -9.62 -9.75
CA GLU A 177 -17.38 -10.44 -10.39
C GLU A 177 -17.30 -10.44 -11.91
N LYS A 178 -17.21 -9.24 -12.51
CA LYS A 178 -17.18 -9.09 -13.97
C LYS A 178 -15.82 -9.49 -14.53
N GLY A 179 -14.76 -9.29 -13.78
CA GLY A 179 -13.40 -9.58 -14.19
C GLY A 179 -12.82 -8.56 -15.16
N PHE A 180 -11.56 -8.76 -15.50
CA PHE A 180 -10.79 -7.91 -16.41
C PHE A 180 -9.76 -8.73 -17.18
N GLN A 181 -9.24 -8.17 -18.27
CA GLN A 181 -8.17 -8.79 -19.04
C GLN A 181 -6.82 -8.61 -18.34
N ILE A 182 -6.06 -9.70 -18.22
CA ILE A 182 -4.71 -9.68 -17.66
C ILE A 182 -3.79 -8.81 -18.51
N THR A 183 -3.14 -7.85 -17.86
CA THR A 183 -2.18 -6.94 -18.48
C THR A 183 -0.76 -7.53 -18.44
N PRO A 184 0.20 -6.98 -19.21
CA PRO A 184 1.60 -7.38 -19.11
C PRO A 184 2.18 -7.25 -17.69
N ILE A 185 1.79 -6.19 -16.96
CA ILE A 185 2.23 -5.98 -15.58
C ILE A 185 1.68 -7.08 -14.67
N PHE A 186 0.38 -7.36 -14.72
CA PHE A 186 -0.22 -8.43 -13.92
C PHE A 186 0.46 -9.78 -14.22
N HIS A 187 0.67 -10.10 -15.50
CA HIS A 187 1.35 -11.34 -15.90
C HIS A 187 2.77 -11.42 -15.33
N HIS A 188 3.55 -10.34 -15.41
CA HIS A 188 4.90 -10.27 -14.86
C HIS A 188 4.92 -10.54 -13.35
N LEU A 189 4.05 -9.88 -12.59
CA LEU A 189 3.90 -10.09 -11.14
C LEU A 189 3.47 -11.53 -10.82
N ASN A 190 2.50 -12.06 -11.57
CA ASN A 190 2.02 -13.42 -11.41
C ASN A 190 3.13 -14.45 -11.73
N GLN A 191 3.95 -14.19 -12.74
CA GLN A 191 5.10 -15.02 -13.08
C GLN A 191 6.13 -15.04 -11.95
N GLY A 192 6.43 -13.88 -11.36
CA GLY A 192 7.34 -13.78 -10.21
C GLY A 192 6.86 -14.58 -8.99
N ALA A 193 5.55 -14.76 -8.82
CA ALA A 193 4.96 -15.54 -7.73
C ALA A 193 4.50 -16.96 -8.14
N ALA A 194 4.74 -17.40 -9.39
CA ALA A 194 4.13 -18.63 -9.90
C ALA A 194 4.60 -19.90 -9.17
N GLU A 195 5.90 -19.99 -8.86
CA GLU A 195 6.46 -21.11 -8.10
C GLU A 195 5.88 -21.18 -6.68
N LYS A 196 5.72 -20.02 -6.05
CA LYS A 196 5.06 -19.88 -4.75
C LYS A 196 3.60 -20.33 -4.82
N PHE A 197 2.84 -19.92 -5.83
CA PHE A 197 1.45 -20.35 -6.01
C PHE A 197 1.32 -21.85 -6.28
N ALA A 198 2.27 -22.45 -6.99
CA ALA A 198 2.28 -23.89 -7.27
C ALA A 198 2.41 -24.75 -6.00
N ARG A 199 2.81 -24.18 -4.87
CA ARG A 199 2.89 -24.86 -3.57
C ARG A 199 1.51 -25.14 -2.95
N TYR A 200 0.49 -24.34 -3.26
CA TYR A 200 -0.82 -24.39 -2.61
C TYR A 200 -1.95 -24.62 -3.59
N SER A 201 -2.84 -25.57 -3.27
CA SER A 201 -3.97 -25.95 -4.12
C SER A 201 -4.91 -24.78 -4.43
N SER A 202 -5.22 -23.93 -3.46
CA SER A 202 -6.11 -22.77 -3.64
C SER A 202 -5.51 -21.71 -4.56
N SER A 203 -4.21 -21.44 -4.42
CA SER A 203 -3.50 -20.45 -5.23
C SER A 203 -3.22 -20.97 -6.65
N SER A 204 -2.87 -22.25 -6.79
CA SER A 204 -2.78 -22.90 -8.10
C SER A 204 -4.08 -22.78 -8.88
N ALA A 205 -5.23 -23.01 -8.22
CA ALA A 205 -6.54 -22.94 -8.86
C ALA A 205 -6.92 -21.52 -9.31
N LEU A 206 -6.49 -20.49 -8.57
CA LEU A 206 -6.87 -19.10 -8.85
C LEU A 206 -5.90 -18.39 -9.80
N TYR A 207 -4.59 -18.61 -9.65
CA TYR A 207 -3.55 -17.81 -10.30
C TYR A 207 -2.66 -18.58 -11.27
N LEU A 208 -2.92 -19.88 -11.49
CA LEU A 208 -2.19 -20.66 -12.49
C LEU A 208 -3.13 -21.23 -13.55
N HIS A 209 -2.70 -21.12 -14.81
CA HIS A 209 -3.31 -21.79 -15.95
C HIS A 209 -2.33 -22.85 -16.45
N GLN A 210 -2.70 -24.13 -16.35
CA GLN A 210 -1.83 -25.26 -16.72
C GLN A 210 -0.47 -25.22 -15.98
N GLY A 211 -0.49 -24.84 -14.70
CA GLY A 211 0.70 -24.76 -13.84
C GLY A 211 1.61 -23.56 -14.10
N LYS A 212 1.21 -22.62 -14.96
CA LYS A 212 1.97 -21.39 -15.27
C LYS A 212 1.14 -20.15 -14.95
N ALA A 213 1.80 -19.00 -14.86
CA ALA A 213 1.12 -17.71 -14.69
C ALA A 213 0.04 -17.48 -15.75
N LEU A 214 -1.03 -16.78 -15.39
CA LEU A 214 -2.15 -16.46 -16.27
C LEU A 214 -1.65 -15.65 -17.49
N PRO A 215 -1.99 -16.04 -18.72
CA PRO A 215 -1.47 -15.36 -19.91
C PRO A 215 -2.06 -13.95 -20.09
N VAL A 216 -1.30 -13.05 -20.70
CA VAL A 216 -1.79 -11.71 -21.08
C VAL A 216 -3.04 -11.85 -21.96
N GLY A 217 -4.06 -11.04 -21.68
CA GLY A 217 -5.36 -11.09 -22.34
C GLY A 217 -6.35 -12.10 -21.76
N PHE A 218 -5.91 -13.00 -20.86
CA PHE A 218 -6.82 -13.91 -20.14
C PHE A 218 -7.86 -13.11 -19.35
N HIS A 219 -9.13 -13.55 -19.37
CA HIS A 219 -10.18 -12.89 -18.61
C HIS A 219 -10.24 -13.43 -17.18
N PHE A 220 -9.63 -12.70 -16.25
CA PHE A 220 -9.54 -13.09 -14.85
C PHE A 220 -10.75 -12.62 -14.04
N LYS A 221 -11.27 -13.49 -13.17
CA LYS A 221 -12.37 -13.22 -12.23
C LYS A 221 -12.02 -13.78 -10.86
N ASN A 222 -12.51 -13.14 -9.80
CA ASN A 222 -12.37 -13.62 -8.43
C ASN A 222 -13.72 -13.56 -7.69
N PRO A 223 -14.65 -14.47 -8.01
CA PRO A 223 -15.99 -14.46 -7.40
C PRO A 223 -15.97 -14.73 -5.89
N ASP A 224 -14.94 -15.42 -5.39
CA ASP A 224 -14.75 -15.66 -3.96
C ASP A 224 -14.39 -14.38 -3.21
N LEU A 225 -13.50 -13.55 -3.77
CA LEU A 225 -13.21 -12.23 -3.20
C LEU A 225 -14.43 -11.30 -3.29
N ALA A 226 -15.18 -11.33 -4.38
CA ALA A 226 -16.44 -10.60 -4.48
C ALA A 226 -17.42 -10.99 -3.38
N LYS A 227 -17.55 -12.30 -3.10
CA LYS A 227 -18.34 -12.83 -1.99
C LYS A 227 -17.82 -12.30 -0.64
N THR A 228 -16.52 -12.33 -0.41
CA THR A 228 -15.91 -11.79 0.82
C THR A 228 -16.21 -10.31 1.01
N TYR A 229 -16.06 -9.50 -0.03
CA TYR A 229 -16.43 -8.09 0.02
C TYR A 229 -17.92 -7.86 0.22
N ARG A 230 -18.80 -8.71 -0.33
CA ARG A 230 -20.24 -8.65 -0.02
C ARG A 230 -20.53 -8.96 1.46
N LEU A 231 -19.82 -9.93 2.06
CA LEU A 231 -19.95 -10.23 3.49
C LEU A 231 -19.51 -9.03 4.34
N ILE A 232 -18.39 -8.39 4.03
CA ILE A 232 -17.91 -7.18 4.73
C ILE A 232 -18.87 -6.00 4.51
N ALA A 233 -19.38 -5.82 3.30
CA ALA A 233 -20.38 -4.79 2.98
C ALA A 233 -21.67 -4.94 3.80
N GLN A 234 -22.05 -6.15 4.18
CA GLN A 234 -23.28 -6.45 4.92
C GLN A 234 -23.06 -6.51 6.44
N GLY A 235 -22.02 -7.20 6.90
CA GLY A 235 -21.75 -7.44 8.32
C GLY A 235 -20.68 -6.52 8.93
N GLY A 236 -20.16 -5.58 8.15
CA GLY A 236 -19.09 -4.67 8.56
C GLY A 236 -17.80 -5.39 8.91
N VAL A 237 -16.97 -4.74 9.73
CA VAL A 237 -15.67 -5.26 10.16
C VAL A 237 -15.75 -6.66 10.79
N ASN A 238 -16.82 -6.94 11.54
CA ASN A 238 -17.00 -8.23 12.23
C ASN A 238 -17.19 -9.40 11.26
N ALA A 239 -17.66 -9.17 10.03
CA ALA A 239 -17.76 -10.24 9.03
C ALA A 239 -16.39 -10.81 8.63
N PHE A 240 -15.31 -10.03 8.80
CA PHE A 240 -13.95 -10.46 8.52
C PHE A 240 -13.24 -11.04 9.75
N TYR A 241 -13.33 -10.35 10.89
CA TYR A 241 -12.62 -10.74 12.12
C TYR A 241 -13.37 -11.77 12.98
N ARG A 242 -14.64 -12.07 12.68
CA ARG A 242 -15.45 -13.09 13.37
C ARG A 242 -16.15 -14.00 12.37
N GLY A 243 -16.52 -15.20 12.82
CA GLY A 243 -17.35 -16.12 12.04
C GLY A 243 -16.60 -16.82 10.89
N PRO A 244 -17.28 -17.15 9.77
CA PRO A 244 -16.75 -18.05 8.76
C PRO A 244 -15.48 -17.59 8.03
N VAL A 245 -15.33 -16.28 7.78
CA VAL A 245 -14.11 -15.72 7.15
C VAL A 245 -12.92 -15.89 8.09
N ALA A 246 -13.07 -15.48 9.35
CA ALA A 246 -12.04 -15.63 10.38
C ALA A 246 -11.64 -17.10 10.60
N GLN A 247 -12.62 -18.01 10.63
CA GLN A 247 -12.35 -19.44 10.76
C GLN A 247 -11.56 -19.98 9.57
N ALA A 248 -11.90 -19.59 8.34
CA ALA A 248 -11.17 -20.01 7.15
C ALA A 248 -9.76 -19.43 7.10
N PHE A 249 -9.59 -18.17 7.50
CA PHE A 249 -8.29 -17.53 7.64
C PHE A 249 -7.39 -18.35 8.60
N VAL A 250 -7.85 -18.55 9.84
CA VAL A 250 -7.09 -19.27 10.87
C VAL A 250 -6.80 -20.71 10.46
N ASN A 251 -7.76 -21.38 9.81
CA ASN A 251 -7.55 -22.72 9.28
C ASN A 251 -6.47 -22.74 8.20
N THR A 252 -6.45 -21.75 7.30
CA THR A 252 -5.43 -21.66 6.23
C THR A 252 -4.04 -21.45 6.82
N VAL A 253 -3.93 -20.57 7.82
CA VAL A 253 -2.66 -20.30 8.54
C VAL A 253 -2.13 -21.54 9.25
N ASN A 254 -2.99 -22.23 10.02
CA ASN A 254 -2.57 -23.34 10.87
C ASN A 254 -2.55 -24.70 10.13
N ARG A 255 -3.26 -24.80 9.01
CA ARG A 255 -3.32 -26.00 8.15
C ARG A 255 -3.22 -25.58 6.68
N PRO A 256 -2.02 -25.18 6.23
CA PRO A 256 -1.79 -24.73 4.86
C PRO A 256 -2.32 -25.71 3.81
N PRO A 257 -3.06 -25.24 2.78
CA PRO A 257 -3.68 -26.10 1.76
C PRO A 257 -2.66 -26.50 0.67
N VAL A 258 -1.58 -27.16 1.09
CA VAL A 258 -0.45 -27.54 0.23
C VAL A 258 -0.83 -28.59 -0.83
N ASN A 259 -0.16 -28.53 -1.99
CA ASN A 259 -0.23 -29.58 -3.01
C ASN A 259 0.54 -30.83 -2.56
N ALA A 260 0.25 -31.98 -3.20
CA ALA A 260 0.91 -33.24 -2.88
C ALA A 260 2.44 -33.14 -3.00
N GLY A 261 3.16 -33.63 -2.00
CA GLY A 261 4.62 -33.59 -1.94
C GLY A 261 5.22 -32.27 -1.45
N VAL A 262 4.40 -31.26 -1.13
CA VAL A 262 4.84 -29.99 -0.54
C VAL A 262 4.62 -30.02 0.97
N SER A 263 5.61 -29.56 1.73
CA SER A 263 5.52 -29.36 3.17
C SER A 263 5.96 -27.94 3.52
N VAL A 264 5.24 -27.29 4.43
CA VAL A 264 5.55 -25.95 4.92
C VAL A 264 5.29 -25.87 6.41
N VAL A 265 5.94 -24.92 7.10
CA VAL A 265 5.71 -24.70 8.53
C VAL A 265 4.32 -24.10 8.74
N ALA A 266 3.51 -24.71 9.61
CA ALA A 266 2.21 -24.17 9.99
C ALA A 266 2.36 -22.96 10.93
N GLY A 267 1.39 -22.04 10.86
CA GLY A 267 1.29 -20.95 11.81
C GLY A 267 0.71 -21.38 13.16
N LYS A 268 0.64 -20.41 14.08
CA LYS A 268 0.01 -20.55 15.39
C LYS A 268 -0.88 -19.35 15.68
N MET A 269 -1.95 -19.24 14.91
CA MET A 269 -2.93 -18.16 15.07
C MET A 269 -4.24 -18.71 15.63
N SER A 270 -4.87 -17.96 16.52
CA SER A 270 -6.17 -18.25 17.11
C SER A 270 -7.23 -17.29 16.58
N LEU A 271 -8.51 -17.64 16.76
CA LEU A 271 -9.60 -16.68 16.49
C LEU A 271 -9.52 -15.46 17.41
N SER A 272 -9.02 -15.62 18.63
CA SER A 272 -8.82 -14.50 19.56
C SER A 272 -7.78 -13.51 19.08
N ASP A 273 -6.75 -13.97 18.33
CA ASP A 273 -5.77 -13.05 17.72
C ASP A 273 -6.44 -12.12 16.71
N LEU A 274 -7.37 -12.63 15.91
CA LEU A 274 -8.17 -11.81 14.98
C LEU A 274 -9.14 -10.89 15.73
N ASP A 275 -9.87 -11.43 16.71
CA ASP A 275 -10.91 -10.68 17.41
C ASP A 275 -10.35 -9.49 18.20
N ASN A 276 -9.15 -9.66 18.77
CA ASN A 276 -8.46 -8.65 19.57
C ASN A 276 -7.62 -7.68 18.73
N TYR A 277 -7.60 -7.80 17.40
CA TYR A 277 -6.80 -6.91 16.56
C TYR A 277 -7.35 -5.47 16.55
N GLU A 278 -6.45 -4.52 16.79
CA GLU A 278 -6.72 -3.09 16.78
C GLU A 278 -5.78 -2.33 15.83
N ALA A 279 -6.36 -1.44 15.03
CA ALA A 279 -5.61 -0.40 14.34
C ALA A 279 -5.28 0.75 15.32
N ARG A 280 -4.15 1.42 15.12
CA ARG A 280 -3.59 2.43 16.01
C ARG A 280 -3.58 3.79 15.35
N TRP A 281 -4.05 4.80 16.06
CA TRP A 281 -3.84 6.19 15.68
C TRP A 281 -2.49 6.65 16.23
N ARG A 282 -1.63 7.14 15.35
CA ARG A 282 -0.27 7.56 15.69
C ARG A 282 -0.12 9.06 15.49
N LEU A 283 0.88 9.64 16.14
CA LEU A 283 1.34 10.97 15.78
C LEU A 283 2.18 10.88 14.51
N PRO A 284 2.05 11.84 13.57
CA PRO A 284 2.89 11.87 12.38
C PRO A 284 4.31 12.28 12.74
N VAL A 285 5.26 11.87 11.91
CA VAL A 285 6.63 12.42 11.90
C VAL A 285 6.61 13.74 11.15
N ARG A 286 7.34 14.74 11.66
CA ARG A 286 7.46 16.06 11.05
C ARG A 286 8.90 16.51 11.02
N THR A 287 9.30 17.15 9.91
CA THR A 287 10.54 17.91 9.79
C THR A 287 10.33 19.12 8.88
N THR A 288 11.34 19.96 8.74
CA THR A 288 11.41 21.00 7.72
C THR A 288 12.50 20.67 6.71
N TYR A 289 12.30 21.07 5.45
CA TYR A 289 13.32 20.94 4.42
C TYR A 289 13.18 22.09 3.42
N ARG A 290 14.18 22.98 3.36
CA ARG A 290 14.27 24.07 2.36
C ARG A 290 12.98 24.92 2.27
N GLY A 291 12.42 25.31 3.42
CA GLY A 291 11.21 26.13 3.52
C GLY A 291 9.89 25.37 3.39
N LEU A 292 9.93 24.03 3.28
CA LEU A 292 8.77 23.17 3.36
C LEU A 292 8.65 22.55 4.75
N GLU A 293 7.42 22.33 5.20
CA GLU A 293 7.12 21.37 6.26
C GLU A 293 6.87 20.00 5.60
N VAL A 294 7.57 18.96 6.05
CA VAL A 294 7.44 17.60 5.53
C VAL A 294 6.81 16.74 6.62
N VAL A 295 5.62 16.20 6.34
CA VAL A 295 4.87 15.35 7.28
C VAL A 295 4.80 13.94 6.73
N SER A 296 5.10 12.95 7.57
CA SER A 296 5.14 11.54 7.19
C SER A 296 4.55 10.60 8.25
N MET A 297 4.55 9.30 7.93
CA MET A 297 4.02 8.24 8.80
C MET A 297 4.82 8.13 10.10
N GLY A 298 4.09 7.89 11.19
CA GLY A 298 4.68 7.56 12.50
C GLY A 298 5.13 6.10 12.60
N LEU A 299 5.78 5.76 13.71
CA LEU A 299 6.14 4.39 14.07
C LEU A 299 4.88 3.47 14.11
N PRO A 300 5.00 2.16 13.81
CA PRO A 300 6.21 1.36 13.59
C PRO A 300 6.79 1.47 12.17
N SER A 301 6.25 2.35 11.31
CA SER A 301 6.96 2.65 10.08
C SER A 301 8.25 3.41 10.41
N SER A 302 9.35 2.91 9.87
CA SER A 302 10.64 3.60 9.85
C SER A 302 10.72 4.69 8.79
N GLY A 303 9.81 4.65 7.82
CA GLY A 303 9.88 5.44 6.62
C GLY A 303 9.97 6.94 6.86
N GLY A 304 9.02 7.46 7.65
CA GLY A 304 8.96 8.89 7.96
C GLY A 304 10.20 9.41 8.68
N ILE A 305 10.74 8.64 9.61
CA ILE A 305 11.97 9.01 10.35
C ILE A 305 13.16 9.01 9.40
N THR A 306 13.37 7.92 8.66
CA THR A 306 14.57 7.77 7.81
C THR A 306 14.60 8.76 6.65
N VAL A 307 13.45 9.04 6.01
CA VAL A 307 13.36 10.10 5.00
C VAL A 307 13.66 11.46 5.61
N SER A 308 13.07 11.77 6.77
CA SER A 308 13.24 13.07 7.43
C SER A 308 14.68 13.30 7.90
N GLU A 309 15.33 12.27 8.44
CA GLU A 309 16.73 12.31 8.84
C GLU A 309 17.64 12.56 7.64
N ALA A 310 17.45 11.83 6.54
CA ALA A 310 18.24 12.03 5.32
C ALA A 310 18.03 13.43 4.72
N LEU A 311 16.80 13.96 4.72
CA LEU A 311 16.52 15.35 4.32
C LEU A 311 17.24 16.35 5.22
N ASN A 312 17.25 16.13 6.54
CA ASN A 312 17.96 16.99 7.48
C ASN A 312 19.48 16.97 7.26
N ILE A 313 20.05 15.81 6.93
CA ILE A 313 21.48 15.69 6.57
C ILE A 313 21.75 16.50 5.29
N LEU A 314 20.93 16.30 4.26
CA LEU A 314 21.06 16.97 2.95
C LEU A 314 20.83 18.49 3.01
N GLU A 315 20.12 18.99 4.03
CA GLU A 315 19.91 20.43 4.22
C GLU A 315 21.21 21.20 4.52
N ASN A 316 22.29 20.50 4.91
CA ASN A 316 23.60 21.09 5.17
C ASN A 316 24.42 21.38 3.89
N PHE A 317 23.91 21.04 2.71
CA PHE A 317 24.59 21.23 1.42
C PHE A 317 23.77 22.12 0.47
N GLU A 318 24.42 22.92 -0.38
CA GLU A 318 23.74 23.75 -1.40
C GLU A 318 23.52 22.93 -2.69
N LEU A 319 22.60 21.95 -2.63
CA LEU A 319 22.41 20.96 -3.70
C LEU A 319 22.07 21.58 -5.07
N ASP A 320 21.36 22.70 -5.10
CA ASP A 320 20.96 23.43 -6.31
C ASP A 320 22.14 24.07 -7.07
N LYS A 321 23.30 24.19 -6.42
CA LYS A 321 24.54 24.71 -7.01
C LYS A 321 25.51 23.62 -7.46
N LEU A 322 25.17 22.35 -7.26
CA LEU A 322 26.04 21.22 -7.55
C LEU A 322 25.62 20.53 -8.84
N PRO A 323 26.58 19.92 -9.57
CA PRO A 323 26.24 19.07 -10.70
C PRO A 323 25.58 17.78 -10.20
N ARG A 324 24.79 17.14 -11.08
CA ARG A 324 23.91 16.04 -10.73
C ARG A 324 24.64 14.87 -10.05
N GLU A 325 25.83 14.52 -10.51
CA GLU A 325 26.62 13.43 -9.95
C GLU A 325 27.04 13.68 -8.50
N GLN A 326 27.28 14.94 -8.13
CA GLN A 326 27.61 15.32 -6.75
C GLN A 326 26.34 15.30 -5.87
N VAL A 327 25.20 15.72 -6.41
CA VAL A 327 23.90 15.59 -5.72
C VAL A 327 23.56 14.13 -5.46
N GLU A 328 23.73 13.26 -6.47
CA GLU A 328 23.48 11.82 -6.36
C GLU A 328 24.43 11.17 -5.33
N HIS A 329 25.71 11.57 -5.30
CA HIS A 329 26.66 11.15 -4.27
C HIS A 329 26.18 11.53 -2.86
N LEU A 330 25.86 12.81 -2.62
CA LEU A 330 25.39 13.29 -1.32
C LEU A 330 24.08 12.59 -0.90
N TYR A 331 23.16 12.38 -1.85
CA TYR A 331 21.92 11.64 -1.63
C TYR A 331 22.20 10.19 -1.18
N ILE A 332 23.12 9.48 -1.85
CA ILE A 332 23.49 8.10 -1.49
C ILE A 332 24.12 8.05 -0.10
N GLU A 333 25.04 8.96 0.21
CA GLU A 333 25.75 8.96 1.49
C GLU A 333 24.83 9.36 2.66
N ALA A 334 23.95 10.35 2.46
CA ALA A 334 22.93 10.72 3.45
C ALA A 334 21.94 9.58 3.70
N ALA A 335 21.49 8.90 2.64
CA ALA A 335 20.64 7.72 2.77
C ALA A 335 21.35 6.60 3.53
N ARG A 336 22.62 6.31 3.24
CA ARG A 336 23.41 5.28 3.95
C ARG A 336 23.47 5.55 5.46
N LEU A 337 23.73 6.80 5.86
CA LEU A 337 23.77 7.20 7.27
C LEU A 337 22.40 7.01 7.94
N ALA A 338 21.33 7.51 7.33
CA ALA A 338 19.98 7.38 7.88
C ALA A 338 19.51 5.91 7.94
N PHE A 339 19.90 5.06 6.98
CA PHE A 339 19.63 3.63 7.05
C PHE A 339 20.40 2.92 8.17
N ALA A 340 21.62 3.36 8.47
CA ALA A 340 22.37 2.83 9.59
C ALA A 340 21.65 3.11 10.92
N ASP A 341 21.15 4.34 11.09
CA ASP A 341 20.40 4.74 12.28
C ASP A 341 19.02 4.07 12.35
N ARG A 342 18.30 3.99 11.23
CA ARG A 342 17.07 3.18 11.10
C ARG A 342 17.25 1.76 11.62
N ASN A 343 18.31 1.10 11.15
CA ASN A 343 18.58 -0.29 11.47
C ASN A 343 18.98 -0.46 12.93
N ALA A 344 19.64 0.54 13.53
CA ALA A 344 20.03 0.48 14.93
C ALA A 344 18.90 0.83 15.91
N TYR A 345 17.89 1.60 15.52
CA TYR A 345 17.00 2.20 16.52
C TYR A 345 15.52 1.99 16.32
N VAL A 346 15.06 1.74 15.09
CA VAL A 346 13.62 1.81 14.81
C VAL A 346 12.95 0.44 14.99
N GLY A 347 11.82 0.43 15.71
CA GLY A 347 10.95 -0.73 15.92
C GLY A 347 9.53 -0.32 16.36
N ASP A 348 8.76 -1.27 16.89
CA ASP A 348 7.41 -1.01 17.41
C ASP A 348 7.46 -0.17 18.71
N PRO A 349 6.83 1.02 18.75
CA PRO A 349 6.88 1.92 19.90
C PRO A 349 6.11 1.38 21.12
N GLU A 350 5.30 0.33 20.96
CA GLU A 350 4.66 -0.37 22.08
C GLU A 350 5.63 -1.33 22.80
N TYR A 351 6.81 -1.59 22.24
CA TYR A 351 7.79 -2.57 22.73
C TYR A 351 9.19 -2.01 22.92
N VAL A 352 9.58 -1.03 22.09
CA VAL A 352 10.91 -0.41 22.14
C VAL A 352 10.80 1.10 22.12
N GLU A 353 11.75 1.74 22.78
CA GLU A 353 11.84 3.19 22.79
C GLU A 353 12.73 3.67 21.64
N VAL A 354 12.13 4.40 20.70
CA VAL A 354 12.83 4.92 19.53
C VAL A 354 13.21 6.38 19.77
N PRO A 355 14.47 6.80 19.55
CA PRO A 355 14.93 8.16 19.81
C PRO A 355 14.51 9.17 18.74
N VAL A 356 13.20 9.34 18.55
CA VAL A 356 12.62 10.11 17.43
C VAL A 356 13.09 11.57 17.42
N GLN A 357 13.13 12.26 18.57
CA GLN A 357 13.55 13.68 18.58
C GLN A 357 15.04 13.80 18.24
N GLY A 358 15.86 12.87 18.73
CA GLY A 358 17.29 12.83 18.45
C GLY A 358 17.59 12.58 16.97
N LEU A 359 16.95 11.57 16.37
CA LEU A 359 17.10 11.23 14.95
C LEU A 359 16.63 12.36 14.02
N LEU A 360 15.65 13.17 14.45
CA LEU A 360 15.11 14.29 13.69
C LEU A 360 15.76 15.64 14.03
N SER A 361 16.72 15.67 14.95
CA SER A 361 17.40 16.89 15.35
C SER A 361 18.25 17.46 14.22
N LYS A 362 18.19 18.77 14.02
CA LYS A 362 19.05 19.48 13.06
C LYS A 362 20.52 19.44 13.48
N ASP A 363 20.80 19.46 14.78
CA ASP A 363 22.18 19.38 15.28
C ASP A 363 22.76 17.98 15.11
N TYR A 364 21.95 16.93 15.33
CA TYR A 364 22.35 15.55 15.03
C TYR A 364 22.62 15.38 13.53
N ALA A 365 21.71 15.87 12.68
CA ALA A 365 21.88 15.81 11.23
C ALA A 365 23.15 16.54 10.76
N LYS A 366 23.52 17.66 11.38
CA LYS A 366 24.79 18.35 11.11
C LYS A 366 26.00 17.50 11.51
N GLN A 367 25.95 16.80 12.63
CA GLN A 367 27.02 15.84 13.00
C GLN A 367 27.13 14.70 11.99
N ARG A 368 26.00 14.16 11.54
CA ARG A 368 25.98 13.09 10.52
C ARG A 368 26.50 13.61 9.17
N ALA A 369 26.11 14.81 8.75
CA ALA A 369 26.56 15.44 7.50
C ALA A 369 28.10 15.63 7.45
N ALA A 370 28.73 15.91 8.59
CA ALA A 370 30.19 16.05 8.67
C ALA A 370 30.97 14.75 8.38
N LEU A 371 30.31 13.59 8.36
CA LEU A 371 30.90 12.31 8.00
C LEU A 371 30.97 12.09 6.49
N ILE A 372 30.23 12.88 5.70
CA ILE A 372 30.18 12.73 4.24
C ILE A 372 31.39 13.43 3.62
N ASN A 373 32.25 12.66 2.96
CA ASN A 373 33.30 13.21 2.11
C ASN A 373 32.71 13.46 0.71
N PRO A 374 32.65 14.72 0.22
CA PRO A 374 32.04 15.01 -1.08
C PRO A 374 32.80 14.44 -2.30
N GLN A 375 34.05 14.01 -2.11
CA GLN A 375 34.91 13.47 -3.18
C GLN A 375 35.12 11.95 -3.09
N GLN A 376 34.64 11.30 -2.03
CA GLN A 376 34.88 9.88 -1.80
C GLN A 376 33.69 9.21 -1.10
N ALA A 377 33.17 8.13 -1.69
CA ALA A 377 32.13 7.32 -1.07
C ALA A 377 32.67 6.52 0.11
N MET A 378 31.85 6.35 1.15
CA MET A 378 32.09 5.37 2.20
C MET A 378 32.32 3.98 1.59
N SER A 379 33.37 3.30 2.03
CA SER A 379 33.69 1.95 1.56
C SER A 379 32.73 0.93 2.17
N ARG A 380 32.65 -0.26 1.56
CA ARG A 380 31.82 -1.36 2.07
C ARG A 380 32.34 -1.87 3.42
N GLU A 381 33.64 -1.76 3.64
CA GLU A 381 34.35 -2.13 4.87
C GLU A 381 34.17 -1.07 5.97
N THR A 382 34.03 0.20 5.61
CA THR A 382 33.70 1.32 6.51
C THR A 382 32.20 1.67 6.47
N ALA A 383 31.33 0.66 6.31
CA ALA A 383 29.89 0.86 6.19
C ALA A 383 29.39 1.90 7.20
N ALA A 384 28.47 2.77 6.76
CA ALA A 384 27.89 3.80 7.60
C ALA A 384 27.49 3.22 8.97
N ALA A 385 28.18 3.66 10.02
CA ALA A 385 27.85 3.26 11.37
C ALA A 385 26.67 4.10 11.85
N ALA A 386 25.78 3.49 12.65
CA ALA A 386 24.79 4.26 13.39
C ALA A 386 25.49 5.29 14.28
N GLY A 387 25.00 6.53 14.27
CA GLY A 387 25.44 7.56 15.20
C GLY A 387 24.73 7.43 16.54
N ASP A 388 24.98 8.34 17.48
CA ASP A 388 24.32 8.34 18.80
C ASP A 388 23.31 9.51 18.90
N PRO A 389 22.01 9.28 18.65
CA PRO A 389 21.00 10.34 18.69
C PRO A 389 20.58 10.73 20.12
N TYR A 390 20.96 9.98 21.17
CA TYR A 390 20.46 10.21 22.53
C TYR A 390 20.97 11.52 23.14
N GLY A 391 22.14 12.01 22.70
CA GLY A 391 22.61 13.35 23.07
C GLY A 391 21.72 14.49 22.58
N PHE A 392 20.79 14.21 21.66
CA PHE A 392 19.84 15.15 21.06
C PHE A 392 18.38 14.84 21.45
N GLN A 393 18.17 13.91 22.37
CA GLN A 393 16.88 13.60 22.97
C GLN A 393 16.67 14.43 24.24
N GLN A 394 15.42 14.78 24.52
CA GLN A 394 15.04 15.29 25.85
C GLN A 394 14.73 14.16 26.83
N ASP A 395 14.45 12.95 26.32
CA ASP A 395 14.21 11.76 27.13
C ASP A 395 15.55 11.11 27.54
N PRO A 396 15.84 10.93 28.84
CA PRO A 396 17.09 10.34 29.34
C PRO A 396 17.15 8.81 29.24
N SER A 397 16.11 8.15 28.73
CA SER A 397 16.09 6.70 28.52
C SER A 397 17.17 6.24 27.51
N ILE A 398 17.86 5.15 27.84
CA ILE A 398 18.87 4.52 26.97
C ILE A 398 18.44 3.08 26.72
N PRO A 399 17.89 2.74 25.55
CA PRO A 399 17.50 1.37 25.22
C PRO A 399 18.70 0.53 24.75
N LEU A 400 18.45 -0.77 24.62
CA LEU A 400 19.41 -1.76 24.15
C LEU A 400 19.98 -1.38 22.77
N ARG A 401 21.31 -1.34 22.66
CA ARG A 401 22.02 -1.08 21.40
C ARG A 401 22.11 -2.38 20.60
N PRO A 402 21.51 -2.48 19.40
CA PRO A 402 21.47 -3.74 18.67
C PRO A 402 22.73 -4.01 17.86
N SER A 403 22.83 -5.26 17.39
CA SER A 403 23.96 -5.78 16.63
C SER A 403 24.02 -5.29 15.17
N LYS A 404 25.18 -5.47 14.53
CA LYS A 404 25.52 -4.92 13.21
C LYS A 404 24.93 -5.65 11.99
N LYS A 405 24.15 -6.72 12.16
CA LYS A 405 23.72 -7.55 11.03
C LYS A 405 22.43 -7.00 10.43
N MET A 406 22.48 -6.60 9.16
CA MET A 406 21.34 -6.14 8.38
C MET A 406 20.75 -7.34 7.62
N GLN A 407 19.46 -7.64 7.81
CA GLN A 407 18.75 -8.57 6.92
C GLN A 407 18.32 -7.85 5.62
N GLU A 408 18.27 -8.60 4.51
CA GLU A 408 17.76 -8.08 3.23
C GLU A 408 16.22 -8.03 3.26
N GLU A 409 15.66 -6.83 3.14
CA GLU A 409 14.21 -6.62 2.98
C GLU A 409 13.82 -6.69 1.48
N ARG A 410 12.71 -7.37 1.15
CA ARG A 410 12.19 -7.45 -0.23
C ARG A 410 11.52 -6.13 -0.65
N LYS A 411 11.17 -6.00 -1.95
CA LYS A 411 10.84 -4.71 -2.59
C LYS A 411 9.43 -4.64 -3.17
N HIS A 412 8.40 -4.98 -2.41
CA HIS A 412 7.03 -5.11 -2.94
C HIS A 412 5.99 -4.46 -2.03
N THR A 413 5.07 -3.68 -2.62
CA THR A 413 4.03 -2.90 -1.92
C THR A 413 3.11 -2.28 -3.00
N THR A 414 2.02 -1.62 -2.62
CA THR A 414 1.33 -0.65 -3.49
C THR A 414 1.14 0.71 -2.80
N HIS A 415 1.04 1.79 -3.58
CA HIS A 415 0.75 3.13 -3.07
C HIS A 415 -0.40 3.76 -3.86
N LEU A 416 -1.23 4.53 -3.16
CA LEU A 416 -2.25 5.37 -3.75
C LEU A 416 -2.37 6.68 -2.99
N THR A 417 -2.83 7.70 -3.71
CA THR A 417 -3.21 8.97 -3.07
C THR A 417 -4.50 9.53 -3.66
N VAL A 418 -5.28 10.16 -2.80
CA VAL A 418 -6.56 10.76 -3.15
C VAL A 418 -6.66 12.14 -2.49
N SER A 419 -7.17 13.12 -3.23
CA SER A 419 -7.63 14.39 -2.69
C SER A 419 -9.09 14.65 -3.07
N ASP A 420 -9.81 15.40 -2.24
CA ASP A 420 -11.22 15.74 -2.49
C ASP A 420 -11.47 17.25 -2.61
N ARG A 421 -12.73 17.62 -2.92
CA ARG A 421 -13.17 19.01 -3.07
C ARG A 421 -13.07 19.86 -1.81
N GLU A 422 -13.02 19.21 -0.65
CA GLU A 422 -12.90 19.89 0.65
C GLU A 422 -11.43 20.11 1.04
N GLY A 423 -10.50 19.55 0.26
CA GLY A 423 -9.06 19.66 0.44
C GLY A 423 -8.47 18.56 1.31
N ASN A 424 -9.26 17.56 1.72
CA ASN A 424 -8.68 16.42 2.44
C ASN A 424 -7.75 15.65 1.50
N ILE A 425 -6.67 15.11 2.06
CA ILE A 425 -5.69 14.32 1.31
C ILE A 425 -5.45 13.02 2.07
N VAL A 426 -5.47 11.90 1.36
CA VAL A 426 -5.03 10.61 1.87
C VAL A 426 -3.84 10.15 1.04
N SER A 427 -2.73 9.88 1.72
CA SER A 427 -1.55 9.23 1.17
C SER A 427 -1.47 7.86 1.81
N TYR A 428 -1.77 6.81 1.04
CA TYR A 428 -2.03 5.47 1.57
C TYR A 428 -1.14 4.43 0.90
N THR A 429 -0.41 3.70 1.73
CA THR A 429 0.44 2.60 1.30
C THR A 429 0.10 1.37 2.14
N TYR A 430 -0.13 0.23 1.49
CA TYR A 430 -0.48 -1.02 2.14
C TYR A 430 0.00 -2.21 1.31
N THR A 431 0.14 -3.35 1.95
CA THR A 431 0.90 -4.47 1.40
C THR A 431 0.47 -5.82 1.98
N ILE A 432 1.04 -6.89 1.43
CA ILE A 432 1.06 -8.25 1.96
C ILE A 432 2.52 -8.76 2.10
N GLU A 433 3.45 -7.84 2.30
CA GLU A 433 4.93 -7.97 2.23
C GLU A 433 5.46 -8.32 0.83
N ASP A 434 5.49 -9.60 0.45
CA ASP A 434 6.14 -10.07 -0.78
C ASP A 434 5.15 -10.12 -1.93
N TRP A 435 5.64 -10.26 -3.17
CA TRP A 435 4.76 -10.62 -4.26
C TRP A 435 4.06 -11.96 -4.00
N GLY A 436 2.72 -11.90 -3.94
CA GLY A 436 1.87 -13.02 -3.59
C GLY A 436 1.80 -13.30 -2.08
N GLY A 437 2.36 -12.43 -1.23
CA GLY A 437 2.48 -12.64 0.21
C GLY A 437 3.19 -13.96 0.54
N ASN A 438 2.62 -14.76 1.43
CA ASN A 438 3.14 -16.11 1.69
C ASN A 438 2.72 -17.15 0.63
N GLY A 439 1.91 -16.76 -0.34
CA GLY A 439 1.45 -17.60 -1.43
C GLY A 439 0.11 -18.29 -1.20
N MET A 440 -0.48 -18.21 -0.01
CA MET A 440 -1.74 -18.89 0.31
C MET A 440 -2.96 -18.01 0.03
N VAL A 441 -3.86 -18.49 -0.82
CA VAL A 441 -5.22 -17.96 -0.95
C VAL A 441 -6.13 -18.65 0.07
N VAL A 442 -6.90 -17.87 0.83
CA VAL A 442 -7.91 -18.43 1.75
C VAL A 442 -9.02 -19.12 0.96
N PRO A 443 -9.17 -20.47 1.06
CA PRO A 443 -10.11 -21.22 0.23
C PRO A 443 -11.56 -20.75 0.41
N GLY A 444 -12.27 -20.48 -0.69
CA GLY A 444 -13.66 -20.04 -0.69
C GLY A 444 -13.90 -18.57 -0.33
N TYR A 445 -12.82 -17.80 -0.13
CA TYR A 445 -12.83 -16.36 0.19
C TYR A 445 -11.89 -15.51 -0.68
N GLY A 446 -10.93 -16.12 -1.39
CA GLY A 446 -10.32 -15.54 -2.59
C GLY A 446 -9.28 -14.43 -2.37
N PHE A 447 -8.79 -14.22 -1.15
CA PHE A 447 -7.71 -13.27 -0.87
C PHE A 447 -6.42 -13.96 -0.42
N LEU A 448 -5.29 -13.36 -0.74
CA LEU A 448 -3.95 -13.81 -0.33
C LEU A 448 -3.64 -13.43 1.11
N LEU A 449 -2.85 -14.26 1.78
CA LEU A 449 -2.30 -14.00 3.12
C LEU A 449 -0.94 -13.29 3.01
N ASN A 450 -0.70 -12.32 3.90
CA ASN A 450 0.60 -11.68 4.05
C ASN A 450 1.66 -12.65 4.57
N ASN A 451 2.93 -12.30 4.36
CA ASN A 451 4.07 -12.88 5.08
C ASN A 451 4.75 -11.83 5.98
N GLU A 452 4.01 -10.84 6.47
CA GLU A 452 4.57 -9.62 7.06
C GLU A 452 5.47 -9.85 8.28
N LEU A 453 5.32 -10.97 9.00
CA LEU A 453 6.17 -11.25 10.16
C LEU A 453 7.62 -11.56 9.74
N THR A 454 7.92 -11.76 8.45
CA THR A 454 9.29 -11.86 7.94
C THR A 454 10.04 -10.53 7.96
N ASP A 455 9.35 -9.40 8.16
CA ASP A 455 10.01 -8.11 8.39
C ASP A 455 10.65 -8.00 9.78
N PHE A 456 10.39 -8.94 10.70
CA PHE A 456 11.16 -9.01 11.95
C PHE A 456 12.60 -9.46 11.70
N ASP A 457 13.52 -8.95 12.51
CA ASP A 457 14.90 -9.41 12.51
C ASP A 457 15.03 -10.73 13.27
N PHE A 458 15.61 -11.75 12.63
CA PHE A 458 15.76 -13.07 13.24
C PHE A 458 16.96 -13.12 14.19
N THR A 459 17.85 -12.12 14.16
CA THR A 459 19.02 -12.01 15.01
C THR A 459 18.69 -11.21 16.29
N ILE A 460 19.03 -11.80 17.45
CA ILE A 460 18.81 -11.22 18.77
C ILE A 460 20.17 -10.80 19.38
N PRO A 461 20.30 -9.62 20.02
CA PRO A 461 19.27 -8.61 20.27
C PRO A 461 19.11 -7.60 19.12
N HIS A 462 17.86 -7.23 18.83
CA HIS A 462 17.49 -6.19 17.86
C HIS A 462 16.14 -5.51 18.26
N PRO A 463 15.92 -4.20 18.04
CA PRO A 463 14.65 -3.53 18.39
C PRO A 463 13.44 -4.10 17.64
N ASN A 464 13.67 -4.73 16.50
CA ASN A 464 12.66 -5.34 15.65
C ASN A 464 12.69 -6.89 15.70
N ILE A 465 12.99 -7.50 16.84
CA ILE A 465 12.83 -8.97 16.99
C ILE A 465 11.35 -9.37 17.07
N PRO A 466 11.00 -10.63 16.76
CA PRO A 466 9.66 -11.15 16.94
C PRO A 466 9.23 -11.11 18.41
N GLU A 467 8.02 -10.61 18.68
CA GLU A 467 7.40 -10.67 20.01
C GLU A 467 5.89 -10.82 19.86
N ALA A 468 5.24 -11.52 20.79
CA ALA A 468 3.79 -11.71 20.79
C ALA A 468 3.05 -10.35 20.79
N GLY A 469 2.13 -10.14 19.84
CA GLY A 469 1.37 -8.91 19.68
C GLY A 469 2.11 -7.74 19.00
N LYS A 470 3.43 -7.86 18.78
CA LYS A 470 4.25 -6.80 18.19
C LYS A 470 4.00 -6.65 16.70
N ARG A 471 4.13 -5.43 16.20
CA ARG A 471 4.11 -5.10 14.77
C ARG A 471 5.54 -5.12 14.21
N PRO A 472 5.79 -5.80 13.09
CA PRO A 472 7.09 -5.72 12.44
C PRO A 472 7.30 -4.32 11.86
N ARG A 473 8.53 -3.80 12.01
CA ARG A 473 8.96 -2.51 11.44
C ARG A 473 8.68 -2.50 9.94
N SER A 474 8.14 -1.39 9.44
CA SER A 474 7.90 -1.21 8.00
C SER A 474 8.78 -0.13 7.39
N SER A 475 8.96 -0.14 6.07
CA SER A 475 9.65 0.89 5.29
C SER A 475 8.69 1.88 4.59
N ILE A 476 7.38 1.74 4.81
CA ILE A 476 6.33 2.53 4.16
C ILE A 476 6.43 4.03 4.53
N SER A 477 6.64 4.89 3.53
CA SER A 477 6.96 6.31 3.74
C SER A 477 6.02 7.28 3.00
N PRO A 478 4.69 7.29 3.25
CA PRO A 478 3.82 8.31 2.66
C PRO A 478 4.21 9.68 3.22
N VAL A 479 4.28 10.69 2.35
CA VAL A 479 4.65 12.06 2.71
C VAL A 479 3.63 13.04 2.13
N ILE A 480 3.26 14.05 2.92
CA ILE A 480 2.58 15.25 2.46
C ILE A 480 3.46 16.43 2.84
N ALA A 481 3.83 17.26 1.86
CA ALA A 481 4.61 18.47 2.08
C ALA A 481 3.71 19.71 2.06
N LEU A 482 4.04 20.68 2.93
CA LEU A 482 3.35 21.96 3.01
C LEU A 482 4.31 23.12 2.77
N LYS A 483 3.78 24.18 2.18
CA LYS A 483 4.40 25.51 2.12
C LYS A 483 3.43 26.51 2.74
N ASP A 484 3.90 27.30 3.71
CA ASP A 484 3.08 28.29 4.42
C ASP A 484 1.78 27.70 4.99
N GLY A 485 1.87 26.48 5.53
CA GLY A 485 0.73 25.74 6.12
C GLY A 485 -0.30 25.21 5.11
N LYS A 486 0.00 25.21 3.80
CA LYS A 486 -0.86 24.66 2.75
C LYS A 486 -0.18 23.45 2.07
N PRO A 487 -0.88 22.32 1.87
CA PRO A 487 -0.33 21.20 1.11
C PRO A 487 0.07 21.62 -0.30
N VAL A 488 1.26 21.22 -0.75
CA VAL A 488 1.79 21.51 -2.09
C VAL A 488 2.01 20.25 -2.93
N PHE A 489 2.43 19.15 -2.31
CA PHE A 489 2.50 17.84 -2.96
C PHE A 489 2.37 16.71 -1.95
N THR A 490 2.07 15.52 -2.46
CA THR A 490 2.11 14.25 -1.74
C THR A 490 2.97 13.29 -2.54
N VAL A 491 3.77 12.49 -1.85
CA VAL A 491 4.65 11.50 -2.46
C VAL A 491 4.61 10.21 -1.67
N GLY A 492 4.67 9.11 -2.39
CA GLY A 492 4.77 7.77 -1.85
C GLY A 492 5.13 6.83 -2.98
N SER A 493 5.73 5.70 -2.61
CA SER A 493 6.15 4.68 -3.57
C SER A 493 5.89 3.31 -2.97
N PRO A 494 5.66 2.28 -3.80
CA PRO A 494 5.91 0.92 -3.39
C PRO A 494 7.41 0.59 -3.41
N GLY A 495 7.79 -0.57 -2.85
CA GLY A 495 9.16 -1.08 -2.99
C GLY A 495 9.85 -1.56 -1.71
N GLY A 496 9.11 -1.92 -0.66
CA GLY A 496 9.71 -2.35 0.62
C GLY A 496 10.78 -1.38 1.13
N SER A 497 12.00 -1.85 1.39
CA SER A 497 13.09 -0.97 1.85
C SER A 497 13.43 0.19 0.91
N THR A 498 13.23 0.03 -0.42
CA THR A 498 13.53 1.12 -1.37
C THR A 498 12.48 2.22 -1.39
N ILE A 499 11.36 2.07 -0.68
CA ILE A 499 10.37 3.16 -0.56
C ILE A 499 11.04 4.42 -0.02
N ILE A 500 11.88 4.26 1.01
CA ILE A 500 12.59 5.36 1.67
C ILE A 500 13.46 6.11 0.68
N THR A 501 14.27 5.39 -0.09
CA THR A 501 15.18 5.98 -1.08
C THR A 501 14.40 6.61 -2.24
N THR A 502 13.38 5.94 -2.78
CA THR A 502 12.55 6.50 -3.85
C THR A 502 11.79 7.76 -3.42
N VAL A 503 11.22 7.78 -2.22
CA VAL A 503 10.54 8.96 -1.67
C VAL A 503 11.53 10.10 -1.45
N LEU A 504 12.67 9.82 -0.82
CA LEU A 504 13.73 10.80 -0.62
C LEU A 504 14.20 11.40 -1.95
N GLN A 505 14.51 10.56 -2.94
CA GLN A 505 14.96 11.01 -4.25
C GLN A 505 13.90 11.84 -4.96
N SER A 506 12.63 11.46 -4.85
CA SER A 506 11.52 12.21 -5.44
C SER A 506 11.37 13.59 -4.83
N ILE A 507 11.54 13.72 -3.51
CA ILE A 507 11.52 15.01 -2.82
C ILE A 507 12.72 15.86 -3.26
N VAL A 508 13.93 15.30 -3.25
CA VAL A 508 15.17 16.02 -3.63
C VAL A 508 15.14 16.47 -5.09
N ASN A 509 14.55 15.69 -5.99
CA ASN A 509 14.41 16.09 -7.40
C ASN A 509 13.35 17.17 -7.62
N HIS A 510 12.33 17.23 -6.75
CA HIS A 510 11.20 18.15 -6.90
C HIS A 510 11.45 19.52 -6.26
N VAL A 511 12.17 19.56 -5.14
CA VAL A 511 12.49 20.75 -4.33
C VAL A 511 13.84 21.31 -4.75
#